data_AF-A0A6L2N428-F1
#
_entry.id   AF-A0A6L2N428-F1
#
_cell.length_a   1.000
_cell.length_b   1.000
_cell.length_c   1.000
_cell.angle_alpha   90.00
_cell.angle_beta   90.00
_cell.angle_gamma   90.00
#
_symmetry.space_group_name_H-M   'P 1'
#
loop_
_entity.id
_entity.type
_entity.pdbx_description
1 polymer ?
#
loop_
_entity_poly.entity_id
_entity_poly.type
_entity_poly.pdbx_seq_one_letter_code
_entity_poly.pdbx_strand_id
1 'polypeptide(L)'
;MNDDALARLVVNEMTVAEVQQRKAFIELKRREVECRERVIAAAEYRAQQDIRLYLQPYDHLTEEQRLTMDEIRAKIKAKYNLQKSILRMQDKLGNILGRNKLADDHKHLQQEHLGCAGKEAGLVDKLAAMEKEKDDLLDKNREQEERIKRLEEELASKSSSLIEAEGSVSELKGDLERLTVDLSQAEIVRHNYVQQLLPTAFQRLLSSNEYKKSLSDVFNQAIAAGWSEGVKIERTQEEAEAILATAADCDPSCKDTFMSAFETLFSRSYPYVEKLTESFRLPLGDLQNMWPEGTGPTLSGNAAESP
;
A
#
# COMPACT_ATOMS: atom_id res chain seq x y z
N MET A 1 22.93 46.74 45.72
CA MET A 1 22.88 47.85 44.74
C MET A 1 22.68 47.22 43.39
N ASN A 2 21.76 47.74 42.57
CA ASN A 2 21.40 47.14 41.29
C ASN A 2 22.46 47.52 40.24
N ASP A 3 23.05 46.55 39.54
CA ASP A 3 24.12 46.78 38.55
C ASP A 3 23.66 47.69 37.40
N ASP A 4 22.36 47.71 37.09
CA ASP A 4 21.77 48.64 36.12
C ASP A 4 21.81 50.10 36.60
N ALA A 5 21.73 50.34 37.92
CA ALA A 5 21.86 51.68 38.48
C ALA A 5 23.31 52.16 38.47
N LEU A 6 24.28 51.27 38.65
CA LEU A 6 25.71 51.58 38.57
C LEU A 6 26.13 51.85 37.12
N ALA A 7 25.64 51.07 36.15
CA ALA A 7 25.90 51.30 34.73
C ALA A 7 25.34 52.64 34.23
N ARG A 8 24.13 53.02 34.67
CA ARG A 8 23.55 54.34 34.34
C ARG A 8 24.30 55.49 35.00
N LEU A 9 24.82 55.30 36.23
CA LEU A 9 25.64 56.31 36.90
C LEU A 9 26.97 56.52 36.15
N VAL A 10 27.67 55.44 35.77
CA VAL A 10 28.94 55.50 35.03
C VAL A 10 28.76 56.08 33.62
N VAL A 11 27.67 55.75 32.92
CA VAL A 11 27.33 56.34 31.61
C VAL A 11 26.97 57.83 31.74
N ASN A 12 26.26 58.23 32.80
CA ASN A 12 26.01 59.65 33.06
C ASN A 12 27.29 60.42 33.45
N GLU A 13 28.19 59.81 34.23
CA GLU A 13 29.46 60.46 34.58
C GLU A 13 30.42 60.53 33.39
N MET A 14 30.48 59.50 32.53
CA MET A 14 31.24 59.53 31.28
C MET A 14 30.72 60.59 30.31
N THR A 15 29.40 60.72 30.16
CA THR A 15 28.82 61.76 29.30
C THR A 15 29.05 63.16 29.85
N VAL A 16 29.02 63.34 31.17
CA VAL A 16 29.38 64.62 31.81
C VAL A 16 30.87 64.96 31.59
N ALA A 17 31.77 63.98 31.72
CA ALA A 17 33.20 64.16 31.47
C ALA A 17 33.49 64.48 29.99
N GLU A 18 32.85 63.78 29.05
CA GLU A 18 32.99 64.06 27.61
C GLU A 18 32.44 65.44 27.24
N VAL A 19 31.32 65.86 27.82
CA VAL A 19 30.75 67.20 27.62
C VAL A 19 31.67 68.27 28.19
N GLN A 20 32.27 68.05 29.38
CA GLN A 20 33.27 68.96 29.93
C GLN A 20 34.53 69.04 29.07
N GLN A 21 35.02 67.91 28.56
CA GLN A 21 36.20 67.85 27.70
C GLN A 21 35.96 68.57 26.36
N ARG A 22 34.77 68.39 25.76
CA ARG A 22 34.36 69.15 24.56
C ARG A 22 34.25 70.65 24.83
N LYS A 23 33.67 71.06 25.96
CA LYS A 23 33.63 72.49 26.35
C LYS A 23 35.03 73.07 26.52
N ALA A 24 35.95 72.36 27.19
CA ALA A 24 37.33 72.79 27.35
C ALA A 24 38.08 72.90 26.01
N PHE A 25 37.86 71.95 25.10
CA PHE A 25 38.43 71.99 23.75
C PHE A 25 37.93 73.18 22.94
N ILE A 26 36.62 73.46 22.97
CA ILE A 26 36.03 74.61 22.28
C ILE A 26 36.55 75.94 22.86
N GLU A 27 36.68 76.03 24.19
CA GLU A 27 37.26 77.21 24.85
C GLU A 27 38.74 77.42 24.46
N LEU A 28 39.52 76.33 24.35
CA LEU A 28 40.90 76.40 23.90
C LEU A 28 41.01 76.84 22.43
N LYS A 29 40.12 76.32 21.56
CA LYS A 29 40.03 76.76 20.16
C LYS A 29 39.60 78.22 20.02
N ARG A 30 38.67 78.68 20.86
CA ARG A 30 38.27 80.09 20.92
C ARG A 30 39.45 80.99 21.27
N ARG A 31 40.23 80.63 22.30
CA ARG A 31 41.45 81.36 22.68
C ARG A 31 42.55 81.31 21.62
N GLU A 32 42.68 80.20 20.91
CA GLU A 32 43.63 80.08 19.79
C GLU A 32 43.26 81.04 18.65
N VAL A 33 41.98 81.12 18.28
CA VAL A 33 41.48 82.07 17.29
C VAL A 33 41.70 83.51 17.75
N GLU A 34 41.34 83.83 19.00
CA GLU A 34 41.54 85.18 19.56
C GLU A 34 43.03 85.58 19.59
N CYS A 35 43.93 84.63 19.89
CA CYS A 35 45.38 84.87 19.84
C CYS A 35 45.86 85.14 18.41
N ARG A 36 45.37 84.38 17.42
CA ARG A 36 45.67 84.63 16.00
C ARG A 36 45.16 85.98 15.54
N GLU A 37 43.95 86.38 15.95
CA GLU A 37 43.38 87.69 15.64
C GLU A 37 44.20 88.83 16.26
N ARG A 38 44.69 88.67 17.50
CA ARG A 38 45.60 89.66 18.11
C ARG A 38 46.95 89.74 17.40
N VAL A 39 47.50 88.62 16.92
CA VAL A 39 48.73 88.60 16.13
C VAL A 39 48.52 89.30 14.78
N ILE A 40 47.39 89.07 14.11
CA ILE A 40 47.02 89.75 12.88
C ILE A 40 46.83 91.25 13.12
N ALA A 41 46.09 91.65 14.15
CA ALA A 41 45.88 93.06 14.50
C ALA A 41 47.20 93.78 14.85
N ALA A 42 48.12 93.11 15.57
CA ALA A 42 49.45 93.64 15.86
C ALA A 42 50.33 93.76 14.61
N ALA A 43 50.21 92.82 13.66
CA ALA A 43 50.90 92.89 12.37
C ALA A 43 50.34 94.02 11.48
N GLU A 44 49.02 94.21 11.46
CA GLU A 44 48.36 95.31 10.75
C GLU A 44 48.72 96.68 11.34
N TYR A 45 48.82 96.78 12.67
CA TYR A 45 49.28 98.01 13.34
C TYR A 45 50.74 98.36 13.02
N ARG A 46 51.64 97.35 12.96
CA ARG A 46 53.03 97.56 12.49
C ARG A 46 53.07 97.97 11.02
N ALA A 47 52.28 97.32 10.16
CA ALA A 47 52.19 97.68 8.74
C ALA A 47 51.66 99.11 8.55
N GLN A 48 50.73 99.58 9.40
CA GLN A 48 50.27 100.97 9.38
C GLN A 48 51.34 101.97 9.88
N GLN A 49 52.20 101.59 10.83
CA GLN A 49 53.35 102.43 11.22
C GLN A 49 54.40 102.52 10.11
N ASP A 50 54.69 101.44 9.40
CA ASP A 50 55.61 101.45 8.26
C ASP A 50 55.09 102.30 7.09
N ILE A 51 53.78 102.28 6.82
CA ILE A 51 53.17 103.13 5.77
C ILE A 51 53.21 104.62 6.12
N ARG A 52 53.26 104.98 7.42
CA ARG A 52 53.37 106.39 7.86
C ARG A 52 54.75 107.00 7.59
N LEU A 53 55.79 106.18 7.43
CA LEU A 53 57.15 106.61 7.05
C LEU A 53 57.30 106.90 5.54
N TYR A 54 56.38 106.43 4.68
CA TYR A 54 56.43 106.64 3.22
C TYR A 54 55.47 107.73 2.69
N LEU A 55 54.88 108.52 3.59
CA LEU A 55 53.93 109.61 3.26
C LEU A 55 54.44 111.00 3.70
N GLN A 56 55.76 111.22 3.70
CA GLN A 56 56.30 112.58 3.76
C GLN A 56 56.10 113.30 2.41
N PRO A 57 55.68 114.58 2.39
CA PRO A 57 55.58 115.37 1.17
C PRO A 57 56.97 115.57 0.55
N TYR A 58 57.19 115.01 -0.63
CA TYR A 58 58.43 115.20 -1.39
C TYR A 58 58.39 116.55 -2.13
N ASP A 59 58.37 117.65 -1.38
CA ASP A 59 58.34 119.01 -1.93
C ASP A 59 59.68 119.44 -2.57
N HIS A 60 60.66 118.52 -2.59
CA HIS A 60 62.04 118.71 -3.04
C HIS A 60 62.39 117.85 -4.27
N LEU A 61 61.43 117.08 -4.82
CA LEU A 61 61.63 116.32 -6.06
C LEU A 61 61.28 117.16 -7.28
N THR A 62 62.12 117.05 -8.31
CA THR A 62 61.85 117.66 -9.62
C THR A 62 60.67 116.96 -10.30
N GLU A 63 59.98 117.66 -11.21
CA GLU A 63 58.74 117.18 -11.85
C GLU A 63 58.92 115.82 -12.56
N GLU A 64 60.08 115.60 -13.16
CA GLU A 64 60.47 114.33 -13.80
C GLU A 64 60.55 113.17 -12.78
N GLN A 65 61.10 113.43 -11.59
CA GLN A 65 61.21 112.43 -10.52
C GLN A 65 59.84 112.00 -9.96
N ARG A 66 58.88 112.94 -9.86
CA ARG A 66 57.49 112.62 -9.49
C ARG A 66 56.84 111.67 -10.50
N LEU A 67 57.05 111.90 -11.79
CA LEU A 67 56.50 111.07 -12.85
C LEU A 67 57.02 109.62 -12.78
N THR A 68 58.33 109.42 -12.58
CA THR A 68 58.92 108.08 -12.38
C THR A 68 58.38 107.38 -11.15
N MET A 69 58.17 108.10 -10.04
CA MET A 69 57.62 107.54 -8.81
C MET A 69 56.16 107.08 -8.99
N ASP A 70 55.35 107.85 -9.72
CA ASP A 70 53.98 107.47 -10.04
C ASP A 70 53.95 106.24 -10.97
N GLU A 71 54.89 106.13 -11.92
CA GLU A 71 55.04 104.95 -12.77
C GLU A 71 55.45 103.69 -11.97
N ILE A 72 56.37 103.84 -11.01
CA ILE A 72 56.76 102.76 -10.08
C ILE A 72 55.57 102.35 -9.22
N ARG A 73 54.79 103.31 -8.70
CA ARG A 73 53.60 103.05 -7.89
C ARG A 73 52.54 102.31 -8.69
N ALA A 74 52.34 102.67 -9.96
CA ALA A 74 51.45 101.96 -10.87
C ALA A 74 51.93 100.52 -11.13
N LYS A 75 53.23 100.30 -11.35
CA LYS A 75 53.83 98.96 -11.56
C LYS A 75 53.70 98.08 -10.31
N ILE A 76 53.93 98.63 -9.12
CA ILE A 76 53.75 97.91 -7.84
C ILE A 76 52.27 97.53 -7.65
N LYS A 77 51.34 98.45 -7.92
CA LYS A 77 49.90 98.19 -7.82
C LYS A 77 49.43 97.14 -8.82
N ALA A 78 49.94 97.17 -10.06
CA ALA A 78 49.65 96.16 -11.07
C ALA A 78 50.19 94.77 -10.66
N LYS A 79 51.43 94.69 -10.15
CA LYS A 79 52.03 93.43 -9.67
C LYS A 79 51.25 92.84 -8.49
N TYR A 80 50.84 93.67 -7.54
CA TYR A 80 50.01 93.24 -6.41
C TYR A 80 48.64 92.69 -6.87
N ASN A 81 47.99 93.37 -7.82
CA ASN A 81 46.72 92.90 -8.38
C ASN A 81 46.86 91.58 -9.14
N LEU A 82 47.95 91.39 -9.90
CA LEU A 82 48.24 90.14 -10.59
C LEU A 82 48.46 88.99 -9.60
N GLN A 83 49.25 89.23 -8.55
CA GLN A 83 49.53 88.24 -7.50
C GLN A 83 48.24 87.84 -6.75
N LYS A 84 47.37 88.81 -6.46
CA LYS A 84 46.04 88.55 -5.86
C LYS A 84 45.10 87.78 -6.80
N SER A 85 45.25 87.92 -8.12
CA SER A 85 44.51 87.12 -9.11
C SER A 85 45.02 85.67 -9.15
N ILE A 86 46.35 85.49 -9.18
CA ILE A 86 46.99 84.17 -9.17
C ILE A 86 46.60 83.38 -7.91
N LEU A 87 46.64 84.01 -6.73
CA LEU A 87 46.26 83.36 -5.49
C LEU A 87 44.77 82.90 -5.51
N ARG A 88 43.87 83.72 -6.07
CA ARG A 88 42.46 83.36 -6.25
C ARG A 88 42.26 82.23 -7.26
N MET A 89 43.09 82.15 -8.30
CA MET A 89 43.05 81.04 -9.26
C MET A 89 43.61 79.75 -8.66
N GLN A 90 44.68 79.83 -7.86
CA GLN A 90 45.24 78.67 -7.14
C GLN A 90 44.27 78.10 -6.12
N ASP A 91 43.57 78.95 -5.36
CA ASP A 91 42.54 78.52 -4.41
C ASP A 91 41.34 77.87 -5.12
N LYS A 92 40.92 78.41 -6.27
CA LYS A 92 39.89 77.77 -7.11
C LYS A 92 40.35 76.43 -7.67
N LEU A 93 41.58 76.33 -8.16
CA LEU A 93 42.15 75.08 -8.67
C LEU A 93 42.32 74.03 -7.57
N GLY A 94 42.80 74.42 -6.39
CA GLY A 94 42.90 73.55 -5.22
C GLY A 94 41.54 73.03 -4.77
N ASN A 95 40.49 73.86 -4.80
CA ASN A 95 39.13 73.44 -4.50
C ASN A 95 38.50 72.52 -5.57
N ILE A 96 38.91 72.62 -6.84
CA ILE A 96 38.47 71.71 -7.91
C ILE A 96 39.20 70.37 -7.81
N LEU A 97 40.52 70.38 -7.60
CA LEU A 97 41.35 69.17 -7.41
C LEU A 97 41.07 68.44 -6.09
N GLY A 98 40.70 69.17 -5.03
CA GLY A 98 40.30 68.60 -3.74
C GLY A 98 38.91 67.97 -3.75
N ARG A 99 38.07 68.25 -4.76
CA ARG A 99 36.77 67.59 -4.94
C ARG A 99 36.92 66.31 -5.76
N ASN A 100 37.61 65.32 -5.20
CA ASN A 100 37.60 63.94 -5.70
C ASN A 100 36.28 63.20 -5.43
N LYS A 101 35.18 63.92 -5.15
CA LYS A 101 33.85 63.36 -4.92
C LYS A 101 33.41 62.41 -6.03
N LEU A 102 33.73 62.76 -7.29
CA LEU A 102 33.41 61.90 -8.43
C LEU A 102 34.16 60.55 -8.39
N ALA A 103 35.40 60.53 -7.91
CA ALA A 103 36.19 59.30 -7.79
C ALA A 103 35.67 58.42 -6.64
N ASP A 104 35.25 59.03 -5.53
CA ASP A 104 34.65 58.31 -4.40
C ASP A 104 33.27 57.77 -4.76
N ASP A 105 32.43 58.58 -5.42
CA ASP A 105 31.11 58.15 -5.93
C ASP A 105 31.28 57.00 -6.94
N HIS A 106 32.29 57.05 -7.82
CA HIS A 106 32.58 55.97 -8.76
C HIS A 106 33.02 54.67 -8.06
N LYS A 107 33.87 54.76 -7.03
CA LYS A 107 34.27 53.60 -6.22
C LYS A 107 33.08 52.99 -5.48
N HIS A 108 32.22 53.83 -4.92
CA HIS A 108 31.02 53.37 -4.21
C HIS A 108 30.08 52.62 -5.17
N LEU A 109 29.80 53.19 -6.33
CA LEU A 109 28.98 52.56 -7.35
C LEU A 109 29.59 51.23 -7.84
N GLN A 110 30.91 51.16 -8.02
CA GLN A 110 31.60 49.92 -8.38
C GLN A 110 31.45 48.85 -7.29
N GLN A 111 31.53 49.22 -6.01
CA GLN A 111 31.33 48.30 -4.90
C GLN A 111 29.88 47.80 -4.82
N GLU A 112 28.90 48.67 -5.07
CA GLU A 112 27.50 48.28 -5.16
C GLU A 112 27.24 47.32 -6.33
N HIS A 113 27.81 47.60 -7.51
CA HIS A 113 27.70 46.70 -8.67
C HIS A 113 28.32 45.33 -8.38
N LEU A 114 29.49 45.27 -7.75
CA LEU A 114 30.10 44.01 -7.33
C LEU A 114 29.22 43.28 -6.30
N GLY A 115 28.62 44.01 -5.37
CA GLY A 115 27.66 43.45 -4.41
C GLY A 115 26.38 42.90 -5.06
N CYS A 116 25.87 43.58 -6.08
CA CYS A 116 24.72 43.14 -6.87
C CYS A 116 25.06 41.90 -7.70
N ALA A 117 26.21 41.88 -8.37
CA ALA A 117 26.66 40.72 -9.15
C ALA A 117 26.81 39.46 -8.28
N GLY A 118 27.32 39.59 -7.05
CA GLY A 118 27.38 38.46 -6.10
C GLY A 118 26.01 37.95 -5.67
N LYS A 119 25.04 38.85 -5.44
CA LYS A 119 23.66 38.47 -5.12
C LYS A 119 22.96 37.80 -6.31
N GLU A 120 23.18 38.32 -7.51
CA GLU A 120 22.65 37.76 -8.75
C GLU A 120 23.16 36.34 -8.96
N ALA A 121 24.48 36.11 -8.86
CA ALA A 121 25.06 34.76 -8.95
C ALA A 121 24.44 33.81 -7.91
N GLY A 122 24.30 34.24 -6.66
CA GLY A 122 23.66 33.43 -5.61
C GLY A 122 22.17 33.15 -5.84
N LEU A 123 21.45 34.00 -6.57
CA LEU A 123 20.06 33.75 -6.97
C LEU A 123 19.99 32.79 -8.16
N VAL A 124 20.91 32.89 -9.12
CA VAL A 124 21.02 31.96 -10.25
C VAL A 124 21.30 30.54 -9.78
N ASP A 125 22.23 30.35 -8.83
CA ASP A 125 22.53 29.04 -8.26
C ASP A 125 21.32 28.43 -7.55
N LYS A 126 20.55 29.24 -6.81
CA LYS A 126 19.31 28.80 -6.17
C LYS A 126 18.24 28.42 -7.19
N LEU A 127 18.11 29.19 -8.26
CA LEU A 127 17.16 28.90 -9.34
C LEU A 127 17.50 27.57 -10.01
N ALA A 128 18.78 27.34 -10.35
CA ALA A 128 19.24 26.08 -10.91
C ALA A 128 18.99 24.89 -9.97
N ALA A 129 19.22 25.07 -8.66
CA ALA A 129 18.91 24.04 -7.67
C ALA A 129 17.41 23.71 -7.61
N MET A 130 16.55 24.74 -7.62
CA MET A 130 15.09 24.55 -7.62
C MET A 130 14.59 23.91 -8.92
N GLU A 131 15.16 24.25 -10.08
CA GLU A 131 14.80 23.62 -11.35
C GLU A 131 15.11 22.12 -11.33
N LYS A 132 16.28 21.74 -10.80
CA LYS A 132 16.65 20.35 -10.62
C LYS A 132 15.71 19.61 -9.67
N GLU A 133 15.37 20.20 -8.52
CA GLU A 133 14.43 19.60 -7.57
C GLU A 133 13.03 19.42 -8.20
N LYS A 134 12.56 20.42 -8.97
CA LYS A 134 11.30 20.34 -9.71
C LYS A 134 11.33 19.18 -10.71
N ASP A 135 12.41 19.00 -11.45
CA ASP A 135 12.54 17.89 -12.41
C ASP A 135 12.58 16.53 -11.69
N ASP A 136 13.31 16.40 -10.59
CA ASP A 136 13.34 15.18 -9.75
C ASP A 136 11.94 14.83 -9.20
N LEU A 137 11.15 15.84 -8.82
CA LEU A 137 9.76 15.65 -8.36
C LEU A 137 8.83 15.24 -9.50
N LEU A 138 9.02 15.79 -10.70
CA LEU A 138 8.23 15.39 -11.88
C LEU A 138 8.49 13.93 -12.25
N ASP A 139 9.74 13.47 -12.19
CA ASP A 139 10.07 12.08 -12.49
C ASP A 139 9.50 11.11 -11.45
N LYS A 140 9.58 11.45 -10.16
CA LYS A 140 8.92 10.68 -9.09
C LYS A 140 7.40 10.62 -9.26
N ASN A 141 6.78 11.72 -9.69
CA ASN A 141 5.34 11.76 -9.92
C ASN A 141 4.93 10.84 -11.07
N ARG A 142 5.69 10.84 -12.17
CA ARG A 142 5.47 9.89 -13.29
C ARG A 142 5.60 8.43 -12.85
N GLU A 143 6.62 8.10 -12.05
CA GLU A 143 6.80 6.74 -11.53
C GLU A 143 5.61 6.32 -10.63
N GLN A 144 5.11 7.25 -9.82
CA GLN A 144 3.92 7.02 -8.99
C GLN A 144 2.67 6.80 -9.84
N GLU A 145 2.43 7.59 -10.88
CA GLU A 145 1.31 7.40 -11.80
C GLU A 145 1.36 6.02 -12.48
N GLU A 146 2.54 5.60 -12.95
CA GLU A 146 2.70 4.25 -13.54
C GLU A 146 2.46 3.13 -12.53
N ARG A 147 2.88 3.32 -11.28
CA ARG A 147 2.62 2.36 -10.20
C ARG A 147 1.14 2.28 -9.86
N ILE A 148 0.44 3.42 -9.80
CA ILE A 148 -1.01 3.47 -9.57
C ILE A 148 -1.72 2.71 -10.69
N LYS A 149 -1.39 3.01 -11.95
CA LYS A 149 -2.00 2.34 -13.11
C LYS A 149 -1.81 0.82 -13.07
N ARG A 150 -0.61 0.33 -12.77
CA ARG A 150 -0.35 -1.12 -12.62
C ARG A 150 -1.19 -1.76 -11.52
N LEU A 151 -1.34 -1.08 -10.38
CA LEU A 151 -2.14 -1.58 -9.27
C LEU A 151 -3.64 -1.59 -9.60
N GLU A 152 -4.13 -0.60 -10.35
CA GLU A 152 -5.52 -0.56 -10.82
C GLU A 152 -5.81 -1.72 -11.79
N GLU A 153 -4.89 -1.99 -12.73
CA GLU A 153 -5.00 -3.13 -13.66
C GLU A 153 -4.98 -4.48 -12.92
N GLU A 154 -4.10 -4.63 -11.93
CA GLU A 154 -4.02 -5.84 -11.11
C GLU A 154 -5.29 -6.03 -10.26
N LEU A 155 -5.82 -4.94 -9.69
CA LEU A 155 -7.05 -4.97 -8.91
C LEU A 155 -8.25 -5.34 -9.79
N ALA A 156 -8.37 -4.77 -10.98
CA ALA A 156 -9.41 -5.12 -11.94
C ALA A 156 -9.34 -6.61 -12.35
N SER A 157 -8.13 -7.11 -12.64
CA SER A 157 -7.91 -8.53 -12.97
C SER A 157 -8.31 -9.46 -11.81
N LYS A 158 -7.87 -9.15 -10.57
CA LYS A 158 -8.22 -9.91 -9.37
C LYS A 158 -9.71 -9.88 -9.07
N SER A 159 -10.36 -8.73 -9.23
CA SER A 159 -11.82 -8.61 -9.07
C SER A 159 -12.58 -9.46 -10.08
N SER A 160 -12.16 -9.49 -11.34
CA SER A 160 -12.77 -10.36 -12.36
C SER A 160 -12.61 -11.84 -11.99
N SER A 161 -11.41 -12.26 -11.62
CA SER A 161 -11.14 -13.65 -11.22
C SER A 161 -11.93 -14.07 -9.98
N LEU A 162 -12.13 -13.15 -9.03
CA LEU A 162 -12.95 -13.41 -7.84
C LEU A 162 -14.42 -13.66 -8.22
N ILE A 163 -14.99 -12.84 -9.10
CA ILE A 163 -16.38 -13.00 -9.57
C ILE A 163 -16.56 -14.35 -10.27
N GLU A 164 -15.60 -14.76 -11.11
CA GLU A 164 -15.63 -16.07 -11.78
C GLU A 164 -15.59 -17.21 -10.76
N ALA A 165 -14.71 -17.13 -9.76
CA ALA A 165 -14.60 -18.13 -8.72
C ALA A 165 -15.87 -18.22 -7.86
N GLU A 166 -16.48 -17.09 -7.51
CA GLU A 166 -17.76 -17.03 -6.80
C GLU A 166 -18.89 -17.68 -7.62
N GLY A 167 -18.91 -17.46 -8.94
CA GLY A 167 -19.82 -18.13 -9.86
C GLY A 167 -19.69 -19.66 -9.80
N SER A 168 -18.46 -20.18 -9.94
CA SER A 168 -18.20 -21.62 -9.86
C SER A 168 -18.56 -22.23 -8.50
N VAL A 169 -18.32 -21.51 -7.39
CA VAL A 169 -18.72 -21.96 -6.05
C VAL A 169 -20.24 -22.07 -5.94
N SER A 170 -20.98 -21.13 -6.50
CA SER A 170 -22.45 -21.14 -6.51
C SER A 170 -23.00 -22.34 -7.30
N GLU A 171 -22.41 -22.64 -8.46
CA GLU A 171 -22.75 -23.82 -9.27
C GLU A 171 -22.47 -25.12 -8.52
N LEU A 172 -21.26 -25.27 -7.96
CA LEU A 172 -20.88 -26.46 -7.19
C LEU A 172 -21.76 -26.67 -5.96
N LYS A 173 -22.19 -25.59 -5.32
CA LYS A 173 -23.13 -25.67 -4.20
C LYS A 173 -24.49 -26.21 -4.65
N GLY A 174 -25.03 -25.72 -5.78
CA GLY A 174 -26.26 -26.24 -6.35
C GLY A 174 -26.17 -27.73 -6.72
N ASP A 175 -25.03 -28.15 -7.28
CA ASP A 175 -24.77 -29.56 -7.60
C ASP A 175 -24.67 -30.44 -6.35
N LEU A 176 -24.02 -29.96 -5.28
CA LEU A 176 -23.94 -30.67 -4.01
C LEU A 176 -25.33 -30.87 -3.39
N GLU A 177 -26.17 -29.83 -3.39
CA GLU A 177 -27.54 -29.91 -2.89
C GLU A 177 -28.36 -30.95 -3.68
N ARG A 178 -28.28 -30.92 -5.02
CA ARG A 178 -28.94 -31.91 -5.88
C ARG A 178 -28.47 -33.34 -5.59
N LEU A 179 -27.15 -33.57 -5.57
CA LEU A 179 -26.58 -34.89 -5.30
C LEU A 179 -26.93 -35.42 -3.91
N THR A 180 -27.04 -34.54 -2.91
CA THR A 180 -27.46 -34.91 -1.55
C THR A 180 -28.89 -35.43 -1.54
N VAL A 181 -29.81 -34.78 -2.27
CA VAL A 181 -31.19 -35.22 -2.42
C VAL A 181 -31.24 -36.58 -3.15
N ASP A 182 -30.54 -36.72 -4.26
CA ASP A 182 -30.50 -37.97 -5.04
C ASP A 182 -29.94 -39.14 -4.20
N LEU A 183 -28.87 -38.90 -3.43
CA LEU A 183 -28.29 -39.90 -2.53
C LEU A 183 -29.30 -40.32 -1.45
N SER A 184 -29.96 -39.36 -0.80
CA SER A 184 -30.96 -39.66 0.23
C SER A 184 -32.12 -40.50 -0.33
N GLN A 185 -32.56 -40.20 -1.55
CA GLN A 185 -33.62 -40.94 -2.22
C GLN A 185 -33.16 -42.37 -2.57
N ALA A 186 -31.94 -42.52 -3.06
CA ALA A 186 -31.35 -43.83 -3.35
C ALA A 186 -31.20 -44.68 -2.07
N GLU A 187 -30.82 -44.06 -0.95
CA GLU A 187 -30.72 -44.73 0.35
C GLU A 187 -32.08 -45.20 0.86
N ILE A 188 -33.13 -44.38 0.75
CA ILE A 188 -34.50 -44.76 1.10
C ILE A 188 -34.95 -45.96 0.27
N VAL A 189 -34.72 -45.92 -1.05
CA VAL A 189 -35.07 -47.01 -1.96
C VAL A 189 -34.34 -48.30 -1.55
N ARG A 190 -33.02 -48.23 -1.32
CA ARG A 190 -32.22 -49.37 -0.85
C ARG A 190 -32.72 -49.91 0.49
N HIS A 191 -33.06 -49.05 1.43
CA HIS A 191 -33.61 -49.45 2.72
C HIS A 191 -34.93 -50.19 2.56
N ASN A 192 -35.82 -49.71 1.69
CA ASN A 192 -37.08 -50.37 1.40
C ASN A 192 -36.90 -51.74 0.72
N TYR A 193 -35.91 -51.90 -0.16
CA TYR A 193 -35.55 -53.21 -0.70
C TYR A 193 -35.17 -54.21 0.39
N VAL A 194 -34.30 -53.79 1.32
CA VAL A 194 -33.82 -54.66 2.39
C VAL A 194 -34.92 -54.98 3.41
N GLN A 195 -35.71 -53.98 3.81
CA GLN A 195 -36.71 -54.13 4.87
C GLN A 195 -38.03 -54.73 4.38
N GLN A 196 -38.38 -54.54 3.11
CA GLN A 196 -39.68 -54.97 2.60
C GLN A 196 -39.53 -56.08 1.56
N LEU A 197 -38.78 -55.84 0.47
CA LEU A 197 -38.72 -56.83 -0.61
C LEU A 197 -38.10 -58.14 -0.14
N LEU A 198 -36.95 -58.10 0.54
CA LEU A 198 -36.26 -59.33 0.96
C LEU A 198 -37.14 -60.20 1.86
N PRO A 199 -37.71 -59.70 2.98
CA PRO A 199 -38.59 -60.53 3.82
C PRO A 199 -39.79 -61.09 3.05
N THR A 200 -40.46 -60.29 2.22
CA THR A 200 -41.58 -60.76 1.41
C THR A 200 -41.16 -61.83 0.40
N ALA A 201 -40.04 -61.63 -0.28
CA ALA A 201 -39.52 -62.59 -1.25
C ALA A 201 -39.14 -63.92 -0.58
N PHE A 202 -38.44 -63.88 0.56
CA PHE A 202 -38.12 -65.07 1.34
C PHE A 202 -39.37 -65.80 1.83
N GLN A 203 -40.34 -65.08 2.38
CA GLN A 203 -41.58 -65.68 2.85
C GLN A 203 -42.34 -66.39 1.72
N ARG A 204 -42.39 -65.78 0.52
CA ARG A 204 -43.01 -66.38 -0.66
C ARG A 204 -42.26 -67.59 -1.16
N LEU A 205 -40.92 -67.53 -1.23
CA LEU A 205 -40.09 -68.66 -1.61
C LEU A 205 -40.29 -69.84 -0.64
N LEU A 206 -40.23 -69.60 0.68
CA LEU A 206 -40.47 -70.64 1.68
C LEU A 206 -41.87 -71.26 1.56
N SER A 207 -42.85 -70.49 1.09
CA SER A 207 -44.23 -70.93 0.88
C SER A 207 -44.45 -71.61 -0.47
N SER A 208 -43.50 -71.51 -1.40
CA SER A 208 -43.65 -71.94 -2.79
C SER A 208 -43.66 -73.46 -2.93
N ASN A 209 -44.38 -73.96 -3.94
CA ASN A 209 -44.42 -75.38 -4.23
C ASN A 209 -43.06 -75.91 -4.73
N GLU A 210 -42.32 -75.11 -5.49
CA GLU A 210 -40.97 -75.45 -5.97
C GLU A 210 -39.97 -75.66 -4.82
N TYR A 211 -40.01 -74.80 -3.80
CA TYR A 211 -39.13 -74.90 -2.63
C TYR A 211 -39.53 -76.07 -1.74
N LYS A 212 -40.84 -76.20 -1.46
CA LYS A 212 -41.38 -77.33 -0.70
C LYS A 212 -41.07 -78.68 -1.37
N LYS A 213 -41.20 -78.76 -2.69
CA LYS A 213 -40.84 -79.96 -3.46
C LYS A 213 -39.34 -80.27 -3.33
N SER A 214 -38.50 -79.26 -3.53
CA SER A 214 -37.04 -79.42 -3.39
C SER A 214 -36.65 -79.91 -1.99
N LEU A 215 -37.27 -79.38 -0.93
CA LEU A 215 -37.08 -79.87 0.44
C LEU A 215 -37.62 -81.29 0.62
N SER A 216 -38.81 -81.59 0.09
CA SER A 216 -39.43 -82.91 0.20
C SER A 216 -38.52 -84.01 -0.32
N ASP A 217 -37.89 -83.80 -1.48
CA ASP A 217 -36.94 -84.76 -2.07
C ASP A 217 -35.80 -85.11 -1.09
N VAL A 218 -35.20 -84.09 -0.45
CA VAL A 218 -34.09 -84.27 0.49
C VAL A 218 -34.55 -84.88 1.82
N PHE A 219 -35.71 -84.46 2.35
CA PHE A 219 -36.27 -85.07 3.56
C PHE A 219 -36.64 -86.53 3.35
N ASN A 220 -37.21 -86.88 2.20
CA ASN A 220 -37.52 -88.27 1.86
C ASN A 220 -36.25 -89.12 1.78
N GLN A 221 -35.15 -88.59 1.20
CA GLN A 221 -33.86 -89.27 1.22
C GLN A 221 -33.29 -89.42 2.63
N ALA A 222 -33.42 -88.43 3.51
CA ALA A 222 -32.98 -88.53 4.90
C ALA A 222 -33.76 -89.61 5.66
N ILE A 223 -35.09 -89.67 5.47
CA ILE A 223 -35.95 -90.71 6.05
C ILE A 223 -35.54 -92.08 5.52
N ALA A 224 -35.35 -92.24 4.21
CA ALA A 224 -34.90 -93.48 3.60
C ALA A 224 -33.53 -93.91 4.12
N ALA A 225 -32.57 -92.99 4.24
CA ALA A 225 -31.24 -93.25 4.78
C ALA A 225 -31.31 -93.70 6.23
N GLY A 226 -32.06 -92.98 7.08
CA GLY A 226 -32.25 -93.34 8.48
C GLY A 226 -32.96 -94.69 8.65
N TRP A 227 -33.99 -94.96 7.85
CA TRP A 227 -34.68 -96.25 7.83
C TRP A 227 -33.74 -97.38 7.41
N SER A 228 -32.95 -97.19 6.35
CA SER A 228 -32.01 -98.20 5.84
C SER A 228 -30.93 -98.57 6.87
N GLU A 229 -30.47 -97.60 7.65
CA GLU A 229 -29.52 -97.82 8.74
C GLU A 229 -30.21 -98.47 9.95
N GLY A 230 -31.43 -98.05 10.28
CA GLY A 230 -32.22 -98.65 11.34
C GLY A 230 -32.56 -100.12 11.11
N VAL A 231 -32.82 -100.54 9.87
CA VAL A 231 -33.08 -101.94 9.50
C VAL A 231 -31.87 -102.83 9.79
N LYS A 232 -30.64 -102.32 9.66
CA LYS A 232 -29.40 -103.08 9.91
C LYS A 232 -29.13 -103.34 11.39
N ILE A 233 -29.78 -102.61 12.30
CA ILE A 233 -29.61 -102.80 13.74
C ILE A 233 -30.17 -104.18 14.14
N GLU A 234 -29.34 -104.97 14.84
CA GLU A 234 -29.69 -106.31 15.35
C GLU A 234 -30.08 -107.36 14.29
N ARG A 235 -29.81 -107.09 13.00
CA ARG A 235 -30.05 -108.03 11.89
C ARG A 235 -28.76 -108.40 11.18
N THR A 236 -28.74 -109.57 10.55
CA THR A 236 -27.66 -109.91 9.62
C THR A 236 -27.78 -109.08 8.35
N GLN A 237 -26.67 -108.90 7.62
CA GLN A 237 -26.65 -108.13 6.37
C GLN A 237 -27.64 -108.70 5.34
N GLU A 238 -27.71 -110.03 5.21
CA GLU A 238 -28.59 -110.73 4.28
C GLU A 238 -30.08 -110.49 4.61
N GLU A 239 -30.44 -110.52 5.90
CA GLU A 239 -31.80 -110.20 6.36
C GLU A 239 -32.17 -108.74 6.12
N ALA A 240 -31.24 -107.82 6.37
CA ALA A 240 -31.45 -106.40 6.13
C ALA A 240 -31.64 -106.11 4.63
N GLU A 241 -30.80 -106.68 3.76
CA GLU A 241 -30.91 -106.55 2.30
C GLU A 241 -32.22 -107.14 1.76
N ALA A 242 -32.66 -108.29 2.27
CA ALA A 242 -33.94 -108.89 1.89
C ALA A 242 -35.13 -107.99 2.25
N ILE A 243 -35.11 -107.34 3.42
CA ILE A 243 -36.16 -106.40 3.84
C ILE A 243 -36.14 -105.14 2.96
N LEU A 244 -34.97 -104.55 2.74
CA LEU A 244 -34.83 -103.35 1.90
C LEU A 244 -35.25 -103.61 0.45
N ALA A 245 -34.95 -104.79 -0.11
CA ALA A 245 -35.35 -105.19 -1.46
C ALA A 245 -36.87 -105.30 -1.66
N THR A 246 -37.64 -105.47 -0.58
CA THR A 246 -39.11 -105.51 -0.64
C THR A 246 -39.78 -104.13 -0.51
N ALA A 247 -39.04 -103.08 -0.14
CA ALA A 247 -39.57 -101.73 -0.04
C ALA A 247 -39.58 -101.05 -1.41
N ALA A 248 -40.78 -100.84 -1.96
CA ALA A 248 -40.97 -100.32 -3.31
C ALA A 248 -40.38 -98.91 -3.55
N ASP A 249 -40.15 -98.13 -2.48
CA ASP A 249 -39.76 -96.71 -2.55
C ASP A 249 -38.43 -96.38 -1.85
N CYS A 250 -37.66 -97.40 -1.43
CA CYS A 250 -36.38 -97.16 -0.78
C CYS A 250 -35.23 -97.26 -1.78
N ASP A 251 -34.60 -96.12 -2.09
CA ASP A 251 -33.34 -96.09 -2.83
C ASP A 251 -32.20 -96.64 -1.94
N PRO A 252 -31.55 -97.76 -2.30
CA PRO A 252 -30.44 -98.32 -1.52
C PRO A 252 -29.23 -97.37 -1.43
N SER A 253 -29.11 -96.42 -2.37
CA SER A 253 -28.03 -95.44 -2.44
C SER A 253 -28.31 -94.13 -1.69
N CYS A 254 -29.46 -94.01 -1.01
CA CYS A 254 -29.89 -92.79 -0.33
C CYS A 254 -28.86 -92.21 0.66
N LYS A 255 -28.08 -93.06 1.33
CA LYS A 255 -27.03 -92.63 2.28
C LYS A 255 -25.88 -91.89 1.57
N ASP A 256 -25.49 -92.38 0.41
CA ASP A 256 -24.38 -91.82 -0.37
C ASP A 256 -24.83 -90.57 -1.14
N THR A 257 -26.12 -90.49 -1.50
CA THR A 257 -26.68 -89.38 -2.28
C THR A 257 -27.26 -88.24 -1.42
N PHE A 258 -27.64 -88.50 -0.16
CA PHE A 258 -28.27 -87.50 0.72
C PHE A 258 -27.44 -86.21 0.87
N MET A 259 -26.14 -86.33 1.20
CA MET A 259 -25.31 -85.15 1.41
C MET A 259 -25.18 -84.31 0.15
N SER A 260 -25.03 -84.95 -1.01
CA SER A 260 -24.99 -84.27 -2.31
C SER A 260 -26.33 -83.59 -2.63
N ALA A 261 -27.46 -84.26 -2.38
CA ALA A 261 -28.78 -83.68 -2.60
C ALA A 261 -29.06 -82.49 -1.67
N PHE A 262 -28.64 -82.58 -0.40
CA PHE A 262 -28.73 -81.50 0.57
C PHE A 262 -27.88 -80.28 0.15
N GLU A 263 -26.63 -80.49 -0.27
CA GLU A 263 -25.78 -79.40 -0.80
C GLU A 263 -26.38 -78.76 -2.05
N THR A 264 -27.02 -79.57 -2.90
CA THR A 264 -27.67 -79.10 -4.11
C THR A 264 -28.80 -78.11 -3.81
N LEU A 265 -29.48 -78.18 -2.65
CA LEU A 265 -30.52 -77.22 -2.27
C LEU A 265 -30.03 -75.77 -2.25
N PHE A 266 -28.77 -75.55 -1.84
CA PHE A 266 -28.18 -74.21 -1.73
C PHE A 266 -27.64 -73.68 -3.05
N SER A 267 -27.35 -74.56 -3.99
CA SER A 267 -26.87 -74.21 -5.34
C SER A 267 -28.00 -74.24 -6.38
N ARG A 268 -29.20 -74.69 -5.98
CA ARG A 268 -30.36 -74.80 -6.85
C ARG A 268 -30.87 -73.42 -7.20
N SER A 269 -31.06 -73.19 -8.50
CA SER A 269 -31.78 -72.02 -8.96
C SER A 269 -33.28 -72.24 -8.83
N TYR A 270 -33.97 -71.24 -8.28
CA TYR A 270 -35.43 -71.23 -8.15
C TYR A 270 -36.00 -70.25 -9.19
N PRO A 271 -36.88 -70.70 -10.10
CA PRO A 271 -37.48 -69.84 -11.12
C PRO A 271 -38.07 -68.53 -10.57
N TYR A 272 -38.68 -68.56 -9.38
CA TYR A 272 -39.16 -67.35 -8.72
C TYR A 272 -38.05 -66.35 -8.40
N VAL A 273 -36.90 -66.83 -7.89
CA VAL A 273 -35.74 -66.00 -7.57
C VAL A 273 -35.12 -65.45 -8.84
N GLU A 274 -34.96 -66.26 -9.88
CA GLU A 274 -34.47 -65.81 -11.19
C GLU A 274 -35.34 -64.68 -11.73
N LYS A 275 -36.66 -64.87 -11.73
CA LYS A 275 -37.61 -63.86 -12.19
C LYS A 275 -37.48 -62.54 -11.43
N LEU A 276 -37.35 -62.60 -10.10
CA LEU A 276 -37.11 -61.42 -9.25
C LEU A 276 -35.79 -60.73 -9.62
N THR A 277 -34.72 -61.49 -9.83
CA THR A 277 -33.40 -60.95 -10.19
C THR A 277 -33.40 -60.33 -11.58
N GLU A 278 -34.08 -60.90 -12.57
CA GLU A 278 -34.22 -60.35 -13.92
C GLU A 278 -35.06 -59.07 -13.93
N SER A 279 -36.03 -58.99 -13.01
CA SER A 279 -36.98 -57.88 -12.91
C SER A 279 -36.51 -56.75 -11.98
N PHE A 280 -35.27 -56.78 -11.48
CA PHE A 280 -34.77 -55.87 -10.43
C PHE A 280 -34.90 -54.36 -10.74
N ARG A 281 -35.08 -53.99 -12.01
CA ARG A 281 -35.29 -52.61 -12.46
C ARG A 281 -36.73 -52.13 -12.30
N LEU A 282 -37.68 -53.02 -12.02
CA LEU A 282 -39.06 -52.65 -11.79
C LEU A 282 -39.22 -51.89 -10.46
N PRO A 283 -40.23 -51.02 -10.34
CA PRO A 283 -40.61 -50.42 -9.07
C PRO A 283 -40.80 -51.46 -7.96
N LEU A 284 -40.46 -51.07 -6.72
CA LEU A 284 -40.56 -51.94 -5.55
C LEU A 284 -41.94 -52.59 -5.40
N GLY A 285 -43.02 -51.84 -5.67
CA GLY A 285 -44.39 -52.37 -5.59
C GLY A 285 -44.64 -53.49 -6.61
N ASP A 286 -44.10 -53.38 -7.82
CA ASP A 286 -44.24 -54.40 -8.85
C ASP A 286 -43.46 -55.66 -8.49
N LEU A 287 -42.24 -55.49 -7.97
CA LEU A 287 -41.43 -56.60 -7.42
C LEU A 287 -42.14 -57.29 -6.25
N GLN A 288 -42.75 -56.50 -5.36
CA GLN A 288 -43.58 -56.99 -4.26
C GLN A 288 -44.87 -57.66 -4.72
N ASN A 289 -45.27 -57.56 -5.99
CA ASN A 289 -46.44 -58.24 -6.53
C ASN A 289 -46.08 -59.51 -7.30
N MET A 290 -44.80 -59.87 -7.40
CA MET A 290 -44.36 -61.10 -8.04
C MET A 290 -44.57 -62.31 -7.12
N TRP A 291 -45.13 -63.38 -7.67
CA TRP A 291 -45.40 -64.62 -6.93
C TRP A 291 -44.68 -65.82 -7.56
N PRO A 292 -44.28 -66.82 -6.74
CA PRO A 292 -43.87 -68.12 -7.25
C PRO A 292 -45.01 -68.82 -7.98
N GLU A 293 -44.69 -69.63 -8.98
CA GLU A 293 -45.70 -70.32 -9.79
C GLU A 293 -46.65 -71.17 -8.93
N GLY A 294 -47.94 -71.10 -9.22
CA GLY A 294 -48.98 -71.86 -8.52
C GLY A 294 -49.29 -71.40 -7.09
N THR A 295 -48.73 -70.27 -6.62
CA THR A 295 -48.97 -69.73 -5.27
C THR A 295 -49.52 -68.30 -5.23
N GLY A 296 -49.86 -67.72 -6.38
CA GLY A 296 -50.52 -66.42 -6.44
C GLY A 296 -51.91 -66.45 -5.78
N PRO A 297 -52.43 -65.30 -5.31
CA PRO A 297 -53.79 -65.21 -4.81
C PRO A 297 -54.75 -65.65 -5.92
N THR A 298 -55.50 -66.72 -5.66
CA THR A 298 -56.61 -67.14 -6.50
C THR A 298 -57.57 -65.96 -6.55
N LEU A 299 -57.72 -65.31 -7.71
CA LEU A 299 -58.79 -64.36 -7.94
C LEU A 299 -60.10 -65.14 -7.72
N SER A 300 -60.68 -65.05 -6.53
CA SER A 300 -61.99 -65.64 -6.27
C SER A 300 -62.98 -64.84 -7.10
N GLY A 301 -63.34 -65.37 -8.27
CA GLY A 301 -64.42 -64.87 -9.09
C GLY A 301 -65.73 -65.04 -8.35
N ASN A 302 -66.08 -64.07 -7.52
CA ASN A 302 -67.46 -63.84 -7.13
C ASN A 302 -68.11 -63.02 -8.26
N ALA A 303 -68.42 -63.70 -9.37
CA ALA A 303 -69.49 -63.27 -10.23
C ALA A 303 -70.78 -63.45 -9.42
N ALA A 304 -71.30 -62.35 -8.88
CA ALA A 304 -72.63 -62.33 -8.31
C ALA A 304 -73.63 -62.55 -9.45
N GLU A 305 -74.23 -63.75 -9.48
CA GLU A 305 -75.51 -63.95 -10.15
C GLU A 305 -76.58 -63.21 -9.34
N SER A 306 -77.17 -62.18 -9.95
CA SER A 306 -78.40 -61.53 -9.49
C SER A 306 -79.60 -62.16 -10.20
N PRO A 307 -80.69 -62.48 -9.49
CA PRO A 307 -82.04 -62.18 -9.97
C PRO A 307 -82.39 -60.70 -9.76
#